data_AF-A0A1X0NDU2-F1
#
_entry.id   AF-A0A1X0NDU2-F1
#
_cell.length_a   1.000
_cell.length_b   1.000
_cell.length_c   1.000
_cell.angle_alpha   90.00
_cell.angle_beta   90.00
_cell.angle_gamma   90.00
#
_symmetry.space_group_name_H-M   'P 1'
#
loop_
_entity.id
_entity.type
_entity.pdbx_description
1 polymer ?
#
loop_
_entity_poly.entity_id
_entity_poly.type
_entity_poly.pdbx_seq_one_letter_code
_entity_poly.pdbx_strand_id
1 'polypeptide(L)'
;MTTMFIQLRRVVYLLVLLQSCICVVYAQVFRESKNEMKHLGGEEAVVDRAKAAETFLAIPNYTDEELETDGVLGVSGNSEMLRAVRYALRDVRGAEAHFNNGMACRAEWEKVLASNKKAVEDAREATRSIGALVAKIEEKRNRSVKEKIVLKDIGTLEFKKLVEDIRNVLKENKDKTPNGEMVFKVARADQAERVCKTIRIEIDRVMGILKQRMEEVTFDKGEYEKSDKAKEVRKAAEKVRETLQNVTHLIGNTTVRDNFLMGEAKAQLRLWEKAYTELAILGKMELTREGVDTPTEIEKEIDGVLLELKKDIEEPKKVFSDLASKTNETTVASMNEIDRNVKEGVEVEIKAETTRMKEEKERVLEERRRKEEEARRIAEKARRDEEERKRIAEERRAKEEAKRAAERLRVAEEEERMAAEKVKEDEARKAAEKVKEDEAKLASEEARKRAEAAKKKEDSSSSPSLVHGPLLLLLLCVLGCTLVC
;
A
#
# COMPACT_ATOMS: atom_id res chain seq x y z
N MET A 1 -70.92 13.98 -14.61
CA MET A 1 -70.09 14.41 -13.46
C MET A 1 -69.46 13.24 -12.67
N THR A 2 -70.12 12.09 -12.55
CA THR A 2 -69.61 10.92 -11.80
C THR A 2 -68.39 10.22 -12.44
N THR A 3 -68.26 10.26 -13.78
CA THR A 3 -67.14 9.64 -14.50
C THR A 3 -65.80 10.38 -14.33
N MET A 4 -65.81 11.71 -14.21
CA MET A 4 -64.60 12.49 -13.91
C MET A 4 -64.08 12.23 -12.49
N PHE A 5 -64.97 12.00 -11.53
CA PHE A 5 -64.58 11.72 -10.14
C PHE A 5 -63.83 10.38 -9.99
N ILE A 6 -64.17 9.40 -10.82
CA ILE A 6 -63.52 8.09 -10.83
C ILE A 6 -62.12 8.18 -11.45
N GLN A 7 -61.93 9.00 -12.49
CA GLN A 7 -60.61 9.22 -13.10
C GLN A 7 -59.66 9.96 -12.16
N LEU A 8 -60.14 11.00 -11.46
CA LEU A 8 -59.36 11.72 -10.45
C LEU A 8 -58.89 10.82 -9.31
N ARG A 9 -59.76 9.93 -8.81
CA ARG A 9 -59.37 8.97 -7.77
C ARG A 9 -58.25 8.04 -8.23
N ARG A 10 -58.30 7.53 -9.47
CA ARG A 10 -57.25 6.64 -10.00
C ARG A 10 -55.88 7.32 -10.12
N VAL A 11 -55.85 8.59 -10.51
CA VAL A 11 -54.58 9.36 -10.61
C VAL A 11 -53.99 9.59 -9.22
N VAL A 12 -54.81 9.89 -8.21
CA VAL A 12 -54.35 10.07 -6.83
C VAL A 12 -53.76 8.76 -6.26
N TYR A 13 -54.40 7.61 -6.50
CA TYR A 13 -53.84 6.32 -6.08
C TYR A 13 -52.49 6.02 -6.75
N LEU A 14 -52.33 6.34 -8.04
CA LEU A 14 -51.06 6.19 -8.74
C LEU A 14 -49.96 7.08 -8.15
N LEU A 15 -50.27 8.33 -7.82
CA LEU A 15 -49.30 9.25 -7.21
C LEU A 15 -48.87 8.79 -5.81
N VAL A 16 -49.80 8.32 -4.98
CA VAL A 16 -49.50 7.78 -3.64
C VAL A 16 -48.66 6.50 -3.75
N LEU A 17 -48.96 5.64 -4.73
CA LEU A 17 -48.17 4.43 -4.98
C LEU A 17 -46.75 4.79 -5.43
N LEU A 18 -46.61 5.76 -6.34
CA LEU A 18 -45.31 6.22 -6.85
C LEU A 18 -44.46 6.85 -5.73
N GLN A 19 -45.09 7.67 -4.88
CA GLN A 19 -44.43 8.26 -3.72
C GLN A 19 -44.04 7.19 -2.69
N SER A 20 -44.88 6.18 -2.47
CA SER A 20 -44.55 5.04 -1.61
C SER A 20 -43.38 4.23 -2.16
N CYS A 21 -43.34 3.99 -3.48
CA CYS A 21 -42.21 3.34 -4.15
C CYS A 21 -40.93 4.16 -3.99
N ILE A 22 -40.97 5.48 -4.17
CA ILE A 22 -39.82 6.36 -3.94
C ILE A 22 -39.37 6.30 -2.48
N CYS A 23 -40.28 6.32 -1.52
CA CYS A 23 -39.95 6.20 -0.10
C CYS A 23 -39.35 4.84 0.26
N VAL A 24 -39.85 3.74 -0.31
CA VAL A 24 -39.30 2.39 -0.13
C VAL A 24 -37.92 2.29 -0.74
N VAL A 25 -37.71 2.82 -1.95
CA VAL A 25 -36.38 2.89 -2.59
C VAL A 25 -35.42 3.72 -1.74
N TYR A 26 -35.85 4.88 -1.22
CA TYR A 26 -35.03 5.69 -0.32
C TYR A 26 -34.70 4.97 1.00
N ALA A 27 -35.66 4.27 1.60
CA ALA A 27 -35.47 3.52 2.83
C ALA A 27 -34.57 2.28 2.61
N GLN A 28 -34.68 1.65 1.45
CA GLN A 28 -33.86 0.52 1.05
C GLN A 28 -32.44 0.97 0.75
N VAL A 29 -32.24 2.06 0.01
CA VAL A 29 -30.92 2.71 -0.17
C VAL A 29 -30.31 3.10 1.18
N PHE A 30 -31.12 3.54 2.17
CA PHE A 30 -30.62 3.87 3.50
C PHE A 30 -30.26 2.63 4.34
N ARG A 31 -30.95 1.50 4.17
CA ARG A 31 -30.60 0.22 4.83
C ARG A 31 -29.42 -0.47 4.15
N GLU A 32 -29.39 -0.45 2.83
CA GLU A 32 -28.30 -0.95 2.01
C GLU A 32 -27.06 -0.11 2.25
N SER A 33 -27.10 1.23 2.32
CA SER A 33 -25.93 2.03 2.69
C SER A 33 -25.39 1.71 4.09
N LYS A 34 -26.27 1.36 5.03
CA LYS A 34 -25.89 0.97 6.39
C LYS A 34 -25.27 -0.44 6.46
N ASN A 35 -25.65 -1.33 5.55
CA ASN A 35 -25.10 -2.68 5.42
C ASN A 35 -23.87 -2.73 4.49
N GLU A 36 -23.82 -1.88 3.46
CA GLU A 36 -22.66 -1.62 2.61
C GLU A 36 -21.57 -0.90 3.39
N MET A 37 -21.88 0.00 4.34
CA MET A 37 -20.86 0.50 5.28
C MET A 37 -20.21 -0.61 6.12
N LYS A 38 -20.87 -1.76 6.30
CA LYS A 38 -20.28 -2.94 6.98
C LYS A 38 -19.55 -3.88 6.00
N HIS A 39 -19.84 -3.80 4.70
CA HIS A 39 -19.23 -4.62 3.65
C HIS A 39 -18.20 -3.87 2.77
N LEU A 40 -18.07 -2.55 2.91
CA LEU A 40 -16.95 -1.73 2.45
C LEU A 40 -15.70 -1.97 3.34
N GLY A 41 -15.48 -3.21 3.76
CA GLY A 41 -14.18 -3.73 4.15
C GLY A 41 -13.31 -4.02 2.91
N GLY A 42 -13.52 -3.31 1.80
CA GLY A 42 -12.45 -3.15 0.82
C GLY A 42 -11.33 -2.44 1.54
N GLU A 43 -10.09 -2.95 1.41
CA GLU A 43 -8.91 -2.36 2.04
C GLU A 43 -9.01 -0.84 1.97
N GLU A 44 -9.16 -0.22 3.15
CA GLU A 44 -9.25 1.23 3.26
C GLU A 44 -8.06 1.77 2.49
N ALA A 45 -8.30 2.58 1.45
CA ALA A 45 -7.24 3.00 0.55
C ALA A 45 -6.14 3.69 1.37
N VAL A 46 -5.07 2.97 1.73
CA VAL A 46 -3.98 3.52 2.51
C VAL A 46 -2.94 4.03 1.52
N VAL A 47 -2.65 5.33 1.56
CA VAL A 47 -1.49 5.85 0.86
C VAL A 47 -0.25 5.45 1.63
N ASP A 48 0.49 4.52 1.05
CA ASP A 48 1.85 4.20 1.45
C ASP A 48 2.77 5.36 1.09
N ARG A 49 3.18 6.13 2.11
CA ARG A 49 4.06 7.29 1.94
C ARG A 49 5.45 6.88 1.47
N ALA A 50 5.97 5.73 1.87
CA ALA A 50 7.28 5.24 1.41
C ALA A 50 7.22 4.95 -0.08
N LYS A 51 6.18 4.25 -0.54
CA LYS A 51 5.96 3.99 -1.98
C LYS A 51 5.76 5.28 -2.79
N ALA A 52 5.06 6.28 -2.24
CA ALA A 52 4.93 7.59 -2.87
C ALA A 52 6.29 8.30 -2.96
N ALA A 53 7.07 8.30 -1.88
CA ALA A 53 8.42 8.86 -1.85
C ALA A 53 9.35 8.18 -2.87
N GLU A 54 9.34 6.84 -2.95
CA GLU A 54 10.04 6.07 -3.98
C GLU A 54 9.62 6.49 -5.40
N THR A 55 8.32 6.70 -5.62
CA THR A 55 7.80 7.14 -6.91
C THR A 55 8.34 8.50 -7.31
N PHE A 56 8.35 9.48 -6.39
CA PHE A 56 8.88 10.81 -6.66
C PHE A 56 10.42 10.84 -6.76
N LEU A 57 11.13 9.96 -6.05
CA LEU A 57 12.59 9.80 -6.18
C LEU A 57 12.98 9.12 -7.50
N ALA A 58 12.10 8.31 -8.09
CA ALA A 58 12.34 7.64 -9.35
C ALA A 58 12.10 8.54 -10.58
N ILE A 59 11.71 9.80 -10.38
CA ILE A 59 11.55 10.77 -11.48
C ILE A 59 12.94 11.07 -12.06
N PRO A 60 13.16 10.86 -13.37
CA PRO A 60 14.45 11.16 -14.00
C PRO A 60 14.82 12.64 -13.85
N ASN A 61 16.09 12.94 -13.63
CA ASN A 61 16.55 14.33 -13.51
C ASN A 61 17.20 14.87 -14.79
N TYR A 62 16.59 14.61 -15.94
CA TYR A 62 17.15 15.04 -17.23
C TYR A 62 17.19 16.56 -17.39
N THR A 63 18.30 17.08 -17.91
CA THR A 63 18.42 18.46 -18.40
C THR A 63 17.92 18.58 -19.83
N ASP A 64 17.68 19.82 -20.29
CA ASP A 64 17.23 20.06 -21.67
C ASP A 64 18.30 19.64 -22.70
N GLU A 65 19.58 19.81 -22.37
CA GLU A 65 20.73 19.39 -23.19
C GLU A 65 20.85 17.86 -23.24
N GLU A 66 20.61 17.17 -22.13
CA GLU A 66 20.59 15.71 -22.12
C GLU A 66 19.46 15.16 -23.00
N LEU A 67 18.30 15.80 -23.01
CA LEU A 67 17.20 15.41 -23.90
C LEU A 67 17.51 15.75 -25.38
N GLU A 68 18.19 16.86 -25.65
CA GLU A 68 18.62 17.25 -27.02
C GLU A 68 19.74 16.39 -27.59
N THR A 69 20.59 15.84 -26.73
CA THR A 69 21.69 14.95 -27.14
C THR A 69 21.27 13.48 -27.25
N ASP A 70 20.03 13.15 -26.91
CA ASP A 70 19.45 11.83 -27.13
C ASP A 70 19.39 11.51 -28.63
N GLY A 71 19.91 10.35 -29.03
CA GLY A 71 20.05 9.97 -30.44
C GLY A 71 18.74 9.87 -31.22
N VAL A 72 17.60 9.90 -30.53
CA VAL A 72 16.27 9.89 -31.11
C VAL A 72 15.59 11.24 -30.90
N LEU A 73 15.51 11.74 -29.66
CA LEU A 73 14.79 13.00 -29.37
C LEU A 73 15.47 14.24 -29.98
N GLY A 74 16.80 14.22 -30.11
CA GLY A 74 17.59 15.31 -30.68
C GLY A 74 17.51 15.45 -32.20
N VAL A 75 16.95 14.46 -32.91
CA VAL A 75 16.83 14.49 -34.37
C VAL A 75 15.84 15.57 -34.77
N SER A 76 16.17 16.38 -35.79
CA SER A 76 15.35 17.52 -36.23
C SER A 76 13.89 17.17 -36.57
N GLY A 77 13.62 15.91 -36.97
CA GLY A 77 12.28 15.38 -37.21
C GLY A 77 11.45 15.07 -35.95
N ASN A 78 12.07 14.96 -34.77
CA ASN A 78 11.45 14.50 -33.53
C ASN A 78 11.20 15.65 -32.52
N SER A 79 11.21 16.90 -32.97
CA SER A 79 11.04 18.09 -32.11
C SER A 79 9.74 18.12 -31.31
N GLU A 80 8.63 17.60 -31.85
CA GLU A 80 7.35 17.49 -31.13
C GLU A 80 7.41 16.44 -30.02
N MET A 81 8.08 15.31 -30.26
CA MET A 81 8.29 14.28 -29.24
C MET A 81 9.19 14.79 -28.12
N LEU A 82 10.30 15.47 -28.46
CA LEU A 82 11.18 16.13 -27.49
C LEU A 82 10.39 17.12 -26.63
N ARG A 83 9.54 17.94 -27.25
CA ARG A 83 8.66 18.88 -26.54
C ARG A 83 7.69 18.16 -25.59
N ALA A 84 7.07 17.07 -26.04
CA ALA A 84 6.16 16.28 -25.21
C ALA A 84 6.88 15.67 -24.00
N VAL A 85 8.09 15.12 -24.19
CA VAL A 85 8.92 14.59 -23.10
C VAL A 85 9.29 15.67 -22.10
N ARG A 86 9.68 16.88 -22.56
CA ARG A 86 9.98 18.03 -21.69
C ARG A 86 8.78 18.44 -20.85
N TYR A 87 7.60 18.53 -21.45
CA TYR A 87 6.38 18.90 -20.73
C TYR A 87 5.98 17.81 -19.73
N ALA A 88 5.99 16.54 -20.14
CA ALA A 88 5.73 15.42 -19.25
C ALA A 88 6.67 15.46 -18.03
N LEU A 89 7.98 15.64 -18.24
CA LEU A 89 8.97 15.69 -17.17
C LEU A 89 8.73 16.88 -16.22
N ARG A 90 8.40 18.05 -16.75
CA ARG A 90 8.05 19.24 -15.95
C ARG A 90 6.81 19.00 -15.08
N ASP A 91 5.75 18.47 -15.68
CA ASP A 91 4.48 18.21 -14.99
C ASP A 91 4.65 17.14 -13.90
N VAL A 92 5.42 16.08 -14.19
CA VAL A 92 5.77 15.03 -13.23
C VAL A 92 6.57 15.56 -12.04
N ARG A 93 7.56 16.45 -12.27
CA ARG A 93 8.31 17.10 -11.19
C ARG A 93 7.43 18.00 -10.31
N GLY A 94 6.43 18.66 -10.90
CA GLY A 94 5.48 19.51 -10.17
C GLY A 94 4.40 18.74 -9.38
N ALA A 95 4.15 17.48 -9.73
CA ALA A 95 3.05 16.68 -9.18
C ALA A 95 3.17 16.40 -7.67
N GLU A 96 4.39 16.44 -7.10
CA GLU A 96 4.59 16.24 -5.66
C GLU A 96 3.87 17.30 -4.81
N ALA A 97 3.82 18.56 -5.29
CA ALA A 97 3.07 19.60 -4.60
C ALA A 97 1.57 19.26 -4.53
N HIS A 98 1.00 18.72 -5.61
CA HIS A 98 -0.39 18.29 -5.65
C HIS A 98 -0.68 17.09 -4.74
N PHE A 99 0.27 16.14 -4.65
CA PHE A 99 0.21 15.06 -3.67
C PHE A 99 0.18 15.60 -2.24
N ASN A 100 1.13 16.47 -1.88
CA ASN A 100 1.22 17.06 -0.54
C ASN A 100 -0.05 17.85 -0.20
N ASN A 101 -0.57 18.64 -1.15
CA ASN A 101 -1.82 19.39 -0.99
C ASN A 101 -3.00 18.47 -0.70
N GLY A 102 -3.16 17.38 -1.46
CA GLY A 102 -4.26 16.44 -1.24
C GLY A 102 -4.17 15.71 0.10
N MET A 103 -2.97 15.29 0.51
CA MET A 103 -2.74 14.64 1.80
C MET A 103 -2.96 15.60 2.99
N ALA A 104 -2.49 16.84 2.87
CA ALA A 104 -2.69 17.89 3.87
C ALA A 104 -4.17 18.24 4.05
N CYS A 105 -4.89 18.44 2.94
CA CYS A 105 -6.32 18.71 2.98
C CYS A 105 -7.07 17.55 3.67
N ARG A 106 -6.76 16.29 3.33
CA ARG A 106 -7.36 15.13 3.99
C ARG A 106 -7.11 15.17 5.50
N ALA A 107 -5.88 15.45 5.93
CA ALA A 107 -5.52 15.50 7.34
C ALA A 107 -6.33 16.57 8.10
N GLU A 108 -6.43 17.79 7.56
CA GLU A 108 -7.23 18.86 8.17
C GLU A 108 -8.72 18.51 8.16
N TRP A 109 -9.23 17.93 7.08
CA TRP A 109 -10.63 17.51 7.00
C TRP A 109 -10.98 16.46 8.04
N GLU A 110 -10.14 15.43 8.23
CA GLU A 110 -10.35 14.40 9.27
C GLU A 110 -10.37 14.99 10.69
N LYS A 111 -9.57 16.02 11.00
CA LYS A 111 -9.66 16.72 12.29
C LYS A 111 -11.02 17.39 12.49
N VAL A 112 -11.51 18.07 11.44
CA VAL A 112 -12.82 18.72 11.47
C VAL A 112 -13.94 17.69 11.63
N LEU A 113 -13.85 16.55 10.93
CA LEU A 113 -14.79 15.44 11.07
C LEU A 113 -14.80 14.85 12.48
N ALA A 114 -13.63 14.65 13.09
CA ALA A 114 -13.53 14.14 14.45
C ALA A 114 -14.20 15.08 15.46
N SER A 115 -13.97 16.39 15.31
CA SER A 115 -14.61 17.43 16.13
C SER A 115 -16.14 17.43 15.96
N ASN A 116 -16.62 17.31 14.72
CA ASN A 116 -18.06 17.29 14.42
C ASN A 116 -18.72 16.03 14.94
N LYS A 117 -18.11 14.86 14.74
CA LYS A 117 -18.62 13.59 15.25
C LYS A 117 -18.82 13.65 16.76
N LYS A 118 -17.83 14.14 17.50
CA LYS A 118 -17.93 14.31 18.95
C LYS A 118 -19.10 15.23 19.33
N ALA A 119 -19.22 16.40 18.68
CA ALA A 119 -20.31 17.33 18.94
C ALA A 119 -21.70 16.71 18.67
N VAL A 120 -21.83 15.89 17.62
CA VAL A 120 -23.06 15.16 17.31
C VAL A 120 -23.37 14.10 18.36
N GLU A 121 -22.36 13.35 18.81
CA GLU A 121 -22.51 12.33 19.85
C GLU A 121 -22.94 12.93 21.19
N ASP A 122 -22.29 14.03 21.60
CA ASP A 122 -22.61 14.78 22.82
C ASP A 122 -24.05 15.32 22.77
N ALA A 123 -24.47 15.87 21.63
CA ALA A 123 -25.82 16.39 21.44
C ALA A 123 -26.90 15.28 21.41
N ARG A 124 -26.56 14.07 20.93
CA ARG A 124 -27.55 13.00 20.68
C ARG A 124 -28.29 12.57 21.94
N GLU A 125 -27.60 12.47 23.08
CA GLU A 125 -28.21 12.13 24.36
C GLU A 125 -29.19 13.22 24.82
N ALA A 126 -28.73 14.47 24.79
CA ALA A 126 -29.54 15.63 25.14
C ALA A 126 -30.78 15.75 24.24
N THR A 127 -30.65 15.51 22.93
CA THR A 127 -31.77 15.51 21.98
C THR A 127 -32.83 14.47 22.33
N ARG A 128 -32.42 13.26 22.76
CA ARG A 128 -33.36 12.21 23.14
C ARG A 128 -34.13 12.60 24.40
N SER A 129 -33.43 13.10 25.41
CA SER A 129 -34.04 13.51 26.67
C SER A 129 -35.05 14.64 26.46
N ILE A 130 -34.67 15.70 25.73
CA ILE A 130 -35.58 16.81 25.45
C ILE A 130 -36.73 16.39 24.53
N GLY A 131 -36.46 15.55 23.53
CA GLY A 131 -37.49 15.05 22.61
C GLY A 131 -38.56 14.22 23.32
N ALA A 132 -38.18 13.39 24.30
CA ALA A 132 -39.14 12.62 25.09
C ALA A 132 -40.04 13.53 25.94
N LEU A 133 -39.50 14.61 26.50
CA LEU A 133 -40.27 15.57 27.28
C LEU A 133 -41.20 16.41 26.39
N VAL A 134 -40.73 16.87 25.23
CA VAL A 134 -41.55 17.56 24.23
C VAL A 134 -42.69 16.67 23.73
N ALA A 135 -42.46 15.37 23.52
CA ALA A 135 -43.52 14.44 23.13
C ALA A 135 -44.61 14.31 24.21
N LYS A 136 -44.24 14.28 25.50
CA LYS A 136 -45.22 14.28 26.62
C LYS A 136 -46.07 15.56 26.63
N ILE A 137 -45.46 16.70 26.30
CA ILE A 137 -46.15 17.98 26.16
C ILE A 137 -47.14 17.92 24.99
N GLU A 138 -46.68 17.50 23.81
CA GLU A 138 -47.51 17.39 22.60
C GLU A 138 -48.69 16.45 22.86
N GLU A 139 -48.48 15.30 23.53
CA GLU A 139 -49.54 14.36 23.89
C GLU A 139 -50.60 15.00 24.79
N LYS A 140 -50.18 15.73 25.83
CA LYS A 140 -51.09 16.42 26.74
C LYS A 140 -51.82 17.58 26.06
N ARG A 141 -51.14 18.33 25.18
CA ARG A 141 -51.73 19.40 24.37
C ARG A 141 -52.81 18.88 23.41
N ASN A 142 -52.57 17.76 22.74
CA ASN A 142 -53.52 17.20 21.76
C ASN A 142 -54.80 16.66 22.41
N ARG A 143 -54.79 16.39 23.72
CA ARG A 143 -56.00 16.01 24.47
C ARG A 143 -56.90 17.21 24.78
N SER A 144 -56.35 18.43 24.85
CA SER A 144 -57.16 19.65 25.00
C SER A 144 -57.65 20.11 23.64
N VAL A 145 -58.96 20.04 23.40
CA VAL A 145 -59.62 20.37 22.11
C VAL A 145 -59.53 21.86 21.72
N LYS A 146 -58.91 22.70 22.56
CA LYS A 146 -58.80 24.15 22.38
C LYS A 146 -57.34 24.56 22.28
N GLU A 147 -57.05 25.63 21.52
CA GLU A 147 -55.74 26.29 21.46
C GLU A 147 -55.23 26.76 22.84
N LYS A 148 -56.10 26.75 23.85
CA LYS A 148 -55.78 27.01 25.25
C LYS A 148 -55.76 25.68 26.01
N ILE A 149 -54.60 25.30 26.52
CA ILE A 149 -54.48 24.20 27.47
C ILE A 149 -55.08 24.66 28.78
N VAL A 150 -56.18 24.02 29.21
CA VAL A 150 -56.75 24.26 30.52
C VAL A 150 -56.02 23.35 31.51
N LEU A 151 -55.38 23.93 32.54
CA LEU A 151 -54.60 23.18 33.56
C LEU A 151 -55.39 22.02 34.21
N LYS A 152 -56.73 22.14 34.28
CA LYS A 152 -57.61 21.08 34.79
C LYS A 152 -57.40 19.74 34.09
N ASP A 153 -57.09 19.75 32.79
CA ASP A 153 -57.00 18.52 32.00
C ASP A 153 -55.67 17.77 32.22
N ILE A 154 -54.62 18.48 32.62
CA ILE A 154 -53.27 17.91 32.82
C ILE A 154 -52.99 17.62 34.30
N GLY A 155 -53.61 18.38 35.21
CA GLY A 155 -53.25 18.36 36.63
C GLY A 155 -52.07 19.28 36.91
N THR A 156 -52.26 20.28 37.78
CA THR A 156 -51.29 21.34 38.06
C THR A 156 -49.94 20.80 38.55
N LEU A 157 -49.94 19.75 39.37
CA LEU A 157 -48.74 19.08 39.87
C LEU A 157 -47.97 18.32 38.78
N GLU A 158 -48.67 17.59 37.90
CA GLU A 158 -48.02 16.88 36.79
C GLU A 158 -47.39 17.87 35.80
N PHE A 159 -48.09 18.96 35.51
CA PHE A 159 -47.57 20.01 34.63
C PHE A 159 -46.34 20.69 35.24
N LYS A 160 -46.40 21.08 36.52
CA LYS A 160 -45.26 21.67 37.23
C LYS A 160 -44.03 20.75 37.14
N LYS A 161 -44.20 19.46 37.46
CA LYS A 161 -43.12 18.47 37.39
C LYS A 161 -42.54 18.36 35.97
N LEU A 162 -43.39 18.35 34.95
CA LEU A 162 -42.95 18.28 33.55
C LEU A 162 -42.10 19.50 33.16
N VAL A 163 -42.51 20.71 33.56
CA VAL A 163 -41.74 21.94 33.28
C VAL A 163 -40.41 21.94 34.05
N GLU A 164 -40.40 21.47 35.30
CA GLU A 164 -39.17 21.30 36.09
C GLU A 164 -38.22 20.27 35.46
N ASP A 165 -38.73 19.11 35.02
CA ASP A 165 -37.96 18.07 34.33
C ASP A 165 -37.29 18.63 33.06
N ILE A 166 -38.02 19.42 32.26
CA ILE A 166 -37.49 20.08 31.06
C ILE A 166 -36.36 21.02 31.42
N ARG A 167 -36.58 21.87 32.42
CA ARG A 167 -35.58 22.85 32.85
C ARG A 167 -34.32 22.15 33.38
N ASN A 168 -34.48 21.09 34.15
CA ASN A 168 -33.37 20.30 34.67
C ASN A 168 -32.59 19.67 33.51
N VAL A 169 -33.27 19.05 32.53
CA VAL A 169 -32.61 18.51 31.33
C VAL A 169 -31.87 19.60 30.55
N LEU A 170 -32.45 20.78 30.35
CA LEU A 170 -31.77 21.89 29.67
C LEU A 170 -30.54 22.38 30.44
N LYS A 171 -30.59 22.44 31.78
CA LYS A 171 -29.46 22.82 32.63
C LYS A 171 -28.35 21.77 32.64
N GLU A 172 -28.71 20.51 32.86
CA GLU A 172 -27.76 19.38 32.87
C GLU A 172 -27.05 19.19 31.53
N ASN A 173 -27.74 19.55 30.43
CA ASN A 173 -27.21 19.41 29.09
C ASN A 173 -26.78 20.75 28.47
N LYS A 174 -26.58 21.82 29.26
CA LYS A 174 -26.27 23.16 28.72
C LYS A 174 -25.03 23.17 27.81
N ASP A 175 -24.03 22.35 28.10
CA ASP A 175 -22.80 22.24 27.29
C ASP A 175 -22.92 21.25 26.13
N LYS A 176 -23.96 20.41 26.15
CA LYS A 176 -24.28 19.41 25.12
C LYS A 176 -25.36 19.88 24.16
N THR A 177 -26.16 20.85 24.56
CA THR A 177 -27.16 21.45 23.67
C THR A 177 -26.43 22.11 22.52
N PRO A 178 -26.92 21.95 21.29
CA PRO A 178 -26.36 22.67 20.17
C PRO A 178 -26.32 24.17 20.51
N ASN A 179 -25.15 24.76 20.38
CA ASN A 179 -24.89 26.17 20.61
C ASN A 179 -24.24 26.77 19.36
N GLY A 180 -23.82 28.03 19.41
CA GLY A 180 -23.15 28.68 18.29
C GLY A 180 -21.90 27.92 17.84
N GLU A 181 -21.14 27.35 18.78
CA GLU A 181 -19.95 26.54 18.49
C GLU A 181 -20.28 25.30 17.64
N MET A 182 -21.37 24.59 17.94
CA MET A 182 -21.79 23.44 17.12
C MET A 182 -22.16 23.84 15.70
N VAL A 183 -22.85 24.98 15.52
CA VAL A 183 -23.19 25.49 14.18
C VAL A 183 -21.92 25.88 13.43
N PHE A 184 -20.95 26.51 14.11
CA PHE A 184 -19.66 26.85 13.51
C PHE A 184 -18.82 25.61 13.17
N LYS A 185 -18.89 24.53 13.97
CA LYS A 185 -18.27 23.22 13.66
C LYS A 185 -18.84 22.61 12.37
N VAL A 186 -20.16 22.66 12.20
CA VAL A 186 -20.84 22.26 10.95
C VAL A 186 -20.39 23.14 9.78
N ALA A 187 -20.36 24.47 9.96
CA ALA A 187 -19.89 25.39 8.92
C ALA A 187 -18.40 25.18 8.57
N ARG A 188 -17.55 24.84 9.55
CA ARG A 188 -16.14 24.53 9.34
C ARG A 188 -15.96 23.27 8.49
N ALA A 189 -16.75 22.22 8.70
CA ALA A 189 -16.71 21.02 7.84
C ALA A 189 -17.14 21.33 6.41
N ASP A 190 -18.23 22.09 6.25
CA ASP A 190 -18.73 22.52 4.94
C ASP A 190 -17.67 23.36 4.18
N GLN A 191 -16.89 24.16 4.91
CA GLN A 191 -15.79 24.93 4.35
C GLN A 191 -14.56 24.07 4.03
N ALA A 192 -14.20 23.14 4.91
CA ALA A 192 -13.12 22.17 4.66
C ALA A 192 -13.44 21.32 3.42
N GLU A 193 -14.68 20.86 3.27
CA GLU A 193 -15.16 20.15 2.08
C GLU A 193 -14.94 20.98 0.81
N ARG A 194 -15.31 22.27 0.83
CA ARG A 194 -15.10 23.16 -0.33
C ARG A 194 -13.63 23.30 -0.70
N VAL A 195 -12.77 23.59 0.26
CA VAL A 195 -11.32 23.74 0.03
C VAL A 195 -10.73 22.45 -0.53
N CYS A 196 -11.10 21.32 0.07
CA CYS A 196 -10.64 20.01 -0.36
C CYS A 196 -11.17 19.56 -1.73
N LYS A 197 -12.40 19.92 -2.09
CA LYS A 197 -12.93 19.71 -3.45
C LYS A 197 -12.13 20.50 -4.49
N THR A 198 -11.74 21.74 -4.19
CA THR A 198 -10.88 22.53 -5.08
C THR A 198 -9.54 21.85 -5.30
N ILE A 199 -8.87 21.42 -4.23
CA ILE A 199 -7.59 20.68 -4.32
C ILE A 199 -7.76 19.39 -5.12
N ARG A 200 -8.84 18.63 -4.91
CA ARG A 200 -9.13 17.43 -5.70
C ARG A 200 -9.30 17.75 -7.19
N ILE A 201 -10.03 18.81 -7.54
CA ILE A 201 -10.20 19.23 -8.95
C ILE A 201 -8.85 19.57 -9.58
N GLU A 202 -7.94 20.22 -8.84
CA GLU A 202 -6.59 20.49 -9.31
C GLU A 202 -5.78 19.20 -9.54
N ILE A 203 -5.87 18.23 -8.63
CA ILE A 203 -5.24 16.91 -8.81
C ILE A 203 -5.82 16.20 -10.04
N ASP A 204 -7.14 16.17 -10.19
CA ASP A 204 -7.82 15.59 -11.35
C ASP A 204 -7.38 16.24 -12.67
N ARG A 205 -7.21 17.57 -12.67
CA ARG A 205 -6.68 18.33 -13.82
C ARG A 205 -5.25 17.91 -14.16
N VAL A 206 -4.37 17.80 -13.16
CA VAL A 206 -2.98 17.38 -13.35
C VAL A 206 -2.90 15.95 -13.89
N MET A 207 -3.72 15.03 -13.35
CA MET A 207 -3.80 13.66 -13.88
C MET A 207 -4.27 13.63 -15.34
N GLY A 208 -5.23 14.49 -15.71
CA GLY A 208 -5.67 14.66 -17.09
C GLY A 208 -4.56 15.17 -18.01
N ILE A 209 -3.79 16.17 -17.58
CA ILE A 209 -2.63 16.70 -18.31
C ILE A 209 -1.58 15.60 -18.47
N LEU A 210 -1.21 14.91 -17.40
CA LEU A 210 -0.23 13.81 -17.46
C LEU A 210 -0.67 12.72 -18.43
N LYS A 211 -1.95 12.34 -18.41
CA LYS A 211 -2.51 11.38 -19.38
C LYS A 211 -2.30 11.84 -20.82
N GLN A 212 -2.68 13.09 -21.12
CA GLN A 212 -2.49 13.67 -22.45
C GLN A 212 -1.01 13.70 -22.85
N ARG A 213 -0.11 14.12 -21.96
CA ARG A 213 1.34 14.15 -22.23
C ARG A 213 1.90 12.77 -22.53
N MET A 214 1.46 11.74 -21.82
CA MET A 214 1.89 10.37 -22.10
C MET A 214 1.43 9.89 -23.47
N GLU A 215 0.21 10.24 -23.89
CA GLU A 215 -0.30 9.95 -25.24
C GLU A 215 0.55 10.66 -26.30
N GLU A 216 0.86 11.95 -26.11
CA GLU A 216 1.74 12.75 -26.99
C GLU A 216 3.16 12.16 -27.12
N VAL A 217 3.76 11.71 -26.01
CA VAL A 217 5.09 11.06 -26.01
C VAL A 217 5.10 9.77 -26.85
N THR A 218 3.94 9.12 -27.00
CA THR A 218 3.81 7.82 -27.69
C THR A 218 3.23 7.93 -29.10
N PHE A 219 3.02 9.15 -29.61
CA PHE A 219 2.36 9.39 -30.88
C PHE A 219 3.05 8.67 -32.05
N ASP A 220 4.38 8.76 -32.14
CA ASP A 220 5.18 7.93 -33.04
C ASP A 220 5.73 6.73 -32.28
N LYS A 221 5.02 5.61 -32.35
CA LYS A 221 5.41 4.36 -31.69
C LYS A 221 6.80 3.89 -32.14
N GLY A 222 7.19 4.13 -33.38
CA GLY A 222 8.47 3.68 -33.92
C GLY A 222 9.65 4.42 -33.30
N GLU A 223 9.54 5.74 -33.18
CA GLU A 223 10.57 6.58 -32.56
C GLU A 223 10.56 6.45 -31.03
N TYR A 224 9.38 6.35 -30.41
CA TYR A 224 9.23 6.14 -28.96
C TYR A 224 9.99 4.91 -28.45
N GLU A 225 9.86 3.77 -29.12
CA GLU A 225 10.52 2.52 -28.70
C GLU A 225 12.06 2.60 -28.79
N LYS A 226 12.60 3.56 -29.56
CA LYS A 226 14.04 3.77 -29.71
C LYS A 226 14.63 4.69 -28.63
N SER A 227 13.83 5.51 -27.96
CA SER A 227 14.33 6.46 -26.94
C SER A 227 14.11 5.94 -25.51
N ASP A 228 15.20 5.57 -24.84
CA ASP A 228 15.14 5.12 -23.44
C ASP A 228 14.69 6.23 -22.49
N LYS A 229 15.11 7.48 -22.73
CA LYS A 229 14.69 8.64 -21.92
C LYS A 229 13.19 8.88 -22.02
N ALA A 230 12.61 8.79 -23.22
CA ALA A 230 11.17 8.93 -23.39
C ALA A 230 10.39 7.82 -22.66
N LYS A 231 10.88 6.57 -22.74
CA LYS A 231 10.31 5.42 -22.03
C LYS A 231 10.35 5.61 -20.51
N GLU A 232 11.46 6.08 -19.97
CA GLU A 232 11.59 6.36 -18.53
C GLU A 232 10.68 7.50 -18.05
N VAL A 233 10.62 8.62 -18.78
CA VAL A 233 9.75 9.75 -18.43
C VAL A 233 8.28 9.33 -18.44
N ARG A 234 7.84 8.56 -19.45
CA ARG A 234 6.47 8.03 -19.48
C ARG A 234 6.21 7.11 -18.29
N LYS A 235 7.11 6.18 -17.99
CA LYS A 235 6.96 5.27 -16.84
C LYS A 235 6.87 6.03 -15.51
N ALA A 236 7.64 7.10 -15.35
CA ALA A 236 7.54 7.97 -14.18
C ALA A 236 6.18 8.69 -14.13
N ALA A 237 5.70 9.20 -15.26
CA ALA A 237 4.38 9.84 -15.37
C ALA A 237 3.23 8.87 -15.01
N GLU A 238 3.29 7.62 -15.47
CA GLU A 238 2.30 6.59 -15.14
C GLU A 238 2.23 6.34 -13.62
N LYS A 239 3.39 6.12 -12.97
CA LYS A 239 3.46 5.91 -11.52
C LYS A 239 3.00 7.11 -10.70
N VAL A 240 3.36 8.32 -11.12
CA VAL A 240 2.91 9.56 -10.47
C VAL A 240 1.40 9.73 -10.60
N ARG A 241 0.84 9.46 -11.79
CA ARG A 241 -0.61 9.50 -12.01
C ARG A 241 -1.35 8.50 -11.11
N GLU A 242 -0.85 7.26 -10.99
CA GLU A 242 -1.40 6.26 -10.06
C GLU A 242 -1.34 6.73 -8.60
N THR A 243 -0.22 7.34 -8.21
CA THR A 243 -0.05 7.88 -6.85
C THR A 243 -1.05 9.00 -6.56
N LEU A 244 -1.26 9.92 -7.50
CA LEU A 244 -2.27 10.98 -7.39
C LEU A 244 -3.71 10.43 -7.39
N GLN A 245 -3.97 9.37 -8.17
CA GLN A 245 -5.27 8.71 -8.19
C GLN A 245 -5.62 8.11 -6.81
N ASN A 246 -4.65 7.55 -6.10
CA ASN A 246 -4.87 7.08 -4.73
C ASN A 246 -5.26 8.22 -3.77
N VAL A 247 -4.68 9.42 -3.96
CA VAL A 247 -5.04 10.62 -3.19
C VAL A 247 -6.47 11.07 -3.49
N THR A 248 -6.92 11.03 -4.75
CA THR A 248 -8.30 11.40 -5.09
C THR A 248 -9.32 10.40 -4.56
N HIS A 249 -8.99 9.10 -4.55
CA HIS A 249 -9.81 8.07 -3.88
C HIS A 249 -9.93 8.32 -2.39
N LEU A 250 -8.83 8.66 -1.72
CA LEU A 250 -8.84 9.03 -0.31
C LEU A 250 -9.73 10.22 0.01
N ILE A 251 -9.58 11.32 -0.75
CA ILE A 251 -10.43 12.51 -0.58
C ILE A 251 -11.90 12.16 -0.86
N GLY A 252 -12.17 11.31 -1.85
CA GLY A 252 -13.49 10.78 -2.14
C GLY A 252 -14.12 10.04 -0.95
N ASN A 253 -13.36 9.15 -0.31
CA ASN A 253 -13.82 8.41 0.87
C ASN A 253 -14.12 9.35 2.05
N THR A 254 -13.24 10.32 2.32
CA THR A 254 -13.48 11.34 3.35
C THR A 254 -14.72 12.18 3.04
N THR A 255 -14.96 12.51 1.75
CA THR A 255 -16.17 13.24 1.31
C THR A 255 -17.44 12.46 1.62
N VAL A 256 -17.47 11.14 1.41
CA VAL A 256 -18.65 10.31 1.72
C VAL A 256 -18.92 10.28 3.23
N ARG A 257 -17.86 10.10 4.04
CA ARG A 257 -17.95 10.12 5.50
C ARG A 257 -18.44 11.47 6.03
N ASP A 258 -17.92 12.57 5.47
CA ASP A 258 -18.35 13.93 5.78
C ASP A 258 -19.85 14.12 5.52
N ASN A 259 -20.34 13.75 4.34
CA ASN A 259 -21.75 13.88 3.98
C ASN A 259 -22.69 13.17 4.98
N PHE A 260 -22.29 11.99 5.47
CA PHE A 260 -23.07 11.27 6.48
C PHE A 260 -23.07 12.00 7.84
N LEU A 261 -21.88 12.38 8.35
CA LEU A 261 -21.75 13.08 9.62
C LEU A 261 -22.43 14.45 9.60
N MET A 262 -22.32 15.17 8.48
CA MET A 262 -22.96 16.46 8.25
C MET A 262 -24.47 16.32 8.13
N GLY A 263 -24.96 15.26 7.48
CA GLY A 263 -26.38 14.93 7.46
C GLY A 263 -26.94 14.69 8.86
N GLU A 264 -26.21 13.93 9.68
CA GLU A 264 -26.60 13.69 11.07
C GLU A 264 -26.55 14.97 11.92
N ALA A 265 -25.49 15.77 11.80
CA ALA A 265 -25.37 17.03 12.52
C ALA A 265 -26.51 17.99 12.17
N LYS A 266 -26.80 18.18 10.88
CA LYS A 266 -27.92 19.01 10.40
C LYS A 266 -29.26 18.49 10.90
N ALA A 267 -29.46 17.16 10.95
CA ALA A 267 -30.67 16.57 11.50
C ALA A 267 -30.82 16.85 13.00
N GLN A 268 -29.73 16.73 13.79
CA GLN A 268 -29.73 17.09 15.21
C GLN A 268 -30.08 18.56 15.42
N LEU A 269 -29.48 19.46 14.64
CA LEU A 269 -29.79 20.90 14.71
C LEU A 269 -31.28 21.18 14.47
N ARG A 270 -31.89 20.53 13.47
CA ARG A 270 -33.33 20.67 13.19
C ARG A 270 -34.22 20.12 14.31
N LEU A 271 -33.83 19.02 14.94
CA LEU A 271 -34.57 18.47 16.08
C LEU A 271 -34.57 19.44 17.26
N TRP A 272 -33.43 20.08 17.52
CA TRP A 272 -33.31 21.12 18.55
C TRP A 272 -34.07 22.39 18.19
N GLU A 273 -34.00 22.85 16.95
CA GLU A 273 -34.78 24.00 16.48
C GLU A 273 -36.30 23.76 16.67
N LYS A 274 -36.77 22.55 16.33
CA LYS A 274 -38.16 22.14 16.59
C LYS A 274 -38.43 22.13 18.09
N ALA A 275 -37.59 21.49 18.90
CA ALA A 275 -37.77 21.41 20.34
C ALA A 275 -37.84 22.81 20.98
N TYR A 276 -36.93 23.72 20.64
CA TYR A 276 -36.96 25.10 21.13
C TYR A 276 -38.20 25.86 20.68
N THR A 277 -38.75 25.56 19.49
CA THR A 277 -39.99 26.16 19.04
C THR A 277 -41.19 25.67 19.86
N GLU A 278 -41.30 24.37 20.10
CA GLU A 278 -42.37 23.81 20.95
C GLU A 278 -42.27 24.29 22.41
N LEU A 279 -41.06 24.31 22.96
CA LEU A 279 -40.83 24.80 24.31
C LEU A 279 -41.05 26.32 24.43
N ALA A 280 -40.78 27.10 23.37
CA ALA A 280 -41.11 28.53 23.36
C ALA A 280 -42.63 28.78 23.33
N ILE A 281 -43.44 27.86 22.76
CA ILE A 281 -44.90 27.93 22.85
C ILE A 281 -45.32 27.73 24.31
N LEU A 282 -44.72 26.77 25.01
CA LEU A 282 -44.97 26.56 26.45
C LEU A 282 -44.64 27.78 27.29
N GLY A 283 -43.47 28.41 27.07
CA GLY A 283 -43.09 29.63 27.80
C GLY A 283 -43.98 30.84 27.52
N LYS A 284 -44.84 30.79 26.50
CA LYS A 284 -45.85 31.80 26.19
C LYS A 284 -47.26 31.43 26.66
N MET A 285 -47.45 30.24 27.22
CA MET A 285 -48.75 29.85 27.73
C MET A 285 -49.10 30.71 28.94
N GLU A 286 -50.15 31.50 28.80
CA GLU A 286 -50.78 32.15 29.93
C GLU A 286 -51.72 31.13 30.58
N LEU A 287 -51.54 30.90 31.88
CA LEU A 287 -52.46 30.11 32.68
C LEU A 287 -53.80 30.85 32.74
N THR A 288 -54.74 30.45 31.88
CA THR A 288 -56.08 31.04 31.86
C THR A 288 -56.89 30.51 33.04
N ARG A 289 -57.20 31.40 33.98
CA ARG A 289 -58.02 31.11 35.16
C ARG A 289 -59.50 31.26 34.80
N GLU A 290 -60.27 30.18 34.91
CA GLU A 290 -61.73 30.27 34.88
C GLU A 290 -62.25 30.59 36.29
N GLY A 291 -62.68 31.83 36.51
CA GLY A 291 -63.56 32.20 37.64
C GLY A 291 -62.90 32.43 38.99
N VAL A 292 -61.56 32.58 39.07
CA VAL A 292 -60.85 32.96 40.30
C VAL A 292 -59.89 34.11 40.00
N ASP A 293 -60.12 35.27 40.63
CA ASP A 293 -59.32 36.48 40.41
C ASP A 293 -57.90 36.39 40.98
N THR A 294 -57.64 35.47 41.91
CA THR A 294 -56.34 35.34 42.58
C THR A 294 -55.60 34.06 42.19
N PRO A 295 -54.32 34.16 41.76
CA PRO A 295 -53.44 33.00 41.57
C PRO A 295 -53.35 32.10 42.80
N THR A 296 -53.42 30.79 42.60
CA THR A 296 -52.96 29.86 43.64
C THR A 296 -51.43 29.94 43.77
N GLU A 297 -50.89 29.54 44.92
CA GLU A 297 -49.44 29.55 45.15
C GLU A 297 -48.69 28.65 44.16
N ILE A 298 -49.27 27.50 43.82
CA ILE A 298 -48.74 26.57 42.81
C ILE A 298 -48.71 27.22 41.42
N GLU A 299 -49.74 27.99 41.05
CA GLU A 299 -49.75 28.71 39.76
C GLU A 299 -48.64 29.76 39.70
N LYS A 300 -48.40 30.50 40.79
CA LYS A 300 -47.28 31.47 40.86
C LYS A 300 -45.93 30.78 40.70
N GLU A 301 -45.76 29.60 41.30
CA GLU A 301 -44.55 28.80 41.13
C GLU A 301 -44.37 28.35 39.68
N ILE A 302 -45.43 27.86 39.02
CA ILE A 302 -45.39 27.47 37.60
C ILE A 302 -45.03 28.66 36.72
N ASP A 303 -45.67 29.82 36.91
CA ASP A 303 -45.35 31.05 36.17
C ASP A 303 -43.87 31.43 36.35
N GLY A 304 -43.33 31.28 37.55
CA GLY A 304 -41.91 31.46 37.84
C GLY A 304 -41.01 30.51 37.03
N VAL A 305 -41.32 29.22 37.03
CA VAL A 305 -40.53 28.22 36.27
C VAL A 305 -40.66 28.45 34.76
N LEU A 306 -41.84 28.81 34.24
CA LEU A 306 -42.05 29.13 32.83
C LEU A 306 -41.26 30.36 32.38
N LEU A 307 -41.17 31.40 33.24
CA LEU A 307 -40.37 32.60 32.97
C LEU A 307 -38.88 32.26 32.87
N GLU A 308 -38.36 31.42 33.75
CA GLU A 308 -36.97 30.98 33.71
C GLU A 308 -36.70 30.08 32.51
N LEU A 309 -37.61 29.14 32.22
CA LEU A 309 -37.53 28.28 31.05
C LEU A 309 -37.51 29.10 29.75
N LYS A 310 -38.32 30.15 29.66
CA LYS A 310 -38.33 31.08 28.51
C LYS A 310 -36.96 31.70 28.28
N LYS A 311 -36.27 32.14 29.35
CA LYS A 311 -34.89 32.67 29.25
C LYS A 311 -33.91 31.61 28.77
N ASP A 312 -34.01 30.40 29.33
CA ASP A 312 -33.15 29.26 28.96
C ASP A 312 -33.34 28.80 27.49
N ILE A 313 -34.45 29.18 26.84
CA ILE A 313 -34.77 28.85 25.44
C ILE A 313 -34.50 30.00 24.46
N GLU A 314 -34.87 31.23 24.82
CA GLU A 314 -34.83 32.37 23.88
C GLU A 314 -33.40 32.70 23.44
N GLU A 315 -32.42 32.61 24.33
CA GLU A 315 -31.02 32.89 24.01
C GLU A 315 -30.46 31.85 23.01
N PRO A 316 -30.51 30.52 23.26
CA PRO A 316 -30.10 29.53 22.26
C PRO A 316 -30.87 29.64 20.95
N LYS A 317 -32.19 29.86 21.01
CA LYS A 317 -33.03 30.00 19.81
C LYS A 317 -32.63 31.20 18.96
N LYS A 318 -32.29 32.33 19.59
CA LYS A 318 -31.79 33.52 18.89
C LYS A 318 -30.47 33.22 18.22
N VAL A 319 -29.54 32.56 18.91
CA VAL A 319 -28.26 32.12 18.33
C VAL A 319 -28.49 31.22 17.10
N PHE A 320 -29.44 30.27 17.17
CA PHE A 320 -29.81 29.44 16.01
C PHE A 320 -30.33 30.25 14.83
N SER A 321 -31.28 31.14 15.09
CA SER A 321 -31.90 31.98 14.07
C SER A 321 -30.88 32.90 13.42
N ASP A 322 -30.03 33.54 14.21
CA ASP A 322 -29.03 34.49 13.74
C ASP A 322 -27.98 33.79 12.86
N LEU A 323 -27.56 32.59 13.25
CA LEU A 323 -26.61 31.78 12.48
C LEU A 323 -27.22 31.14 11.24
N ALA A 324 -28.52 30.84 11.25
CA ALA A 324 -29.25 30.42 10.06
C ALA A 324 -29.42 31.58 9.06
N SER A 325 -29.50 32.83 9.57
CA SER A 325 -29.59 34.03 8.74
C SER A 325 -28.21 34.35 8.13
N LYS A 326 -28.04 34.02 6.84
CA LYS A 326 -26.80 34.32 6.09
C LYS A 326 -26.54 35.82 5.88
N THR A 327 -27.46 36.69 6.29
CA THR A 327 -27.43 38.14 6.04
C THR A 327 -26.97 38.97 7.23
N ASN A 328 -26.85 38.39 8.42
CA ASN A 328 -26.36 39.12 9.59
C ASN A 328 -24.84 39.37 9.47
N GLU A 329 -24.41 40.62 9.64
CA GLU A 329 -22.99 41.02 9.56
C GLU A 329 -22.09 40.20 10.49
N THR A 330 -22.57 39.87 11.69
CA THR A 330 -21.82 39.05 12.66
C THR A 330 -21.64 37.61 12.17
N THR A 331 -22.69 37.03 11.56
CA THR A 331 -22.63 35.70 10.95
C THR A 331 -21.67 35.70 9.76
N VAL A 332 -21.71 36.72 8.91
CA VAL A 332 -20.79 36.87 7.77
C VAL A 332 -19.33 36.98 8.25
N ALA A 333 -19.06 37.82 9.26
CA ALA A 333 -17.72 37.95 9.85
C ALA A 333 -17.20 36.62 10.39
N SER A 334 -18.05 35.89 11.13
CA SER A 334 -17.71 34.57 11.67
C SER A 334 -17.43 33.53 10.58
N MET A 335 -18.21 33.54 9.49
CA MET A 335 -18.00 32.65 8.34
C MET A 335 -16.69 32.96 7.61
N ASN A 336 -16.35 34.25 7.45
CA ASN A 336 -15.06 34.65 6.88
C ASN A 336 -13.88 34.25 7.76
N GLU A 337 -14.04 34.29 9.09
CA GLU A 337 -13.04 33.79 10.03
C GLU A 337 -12.88 32.27 9.91
N ILE A 338 -13.98 31.52 9.79
CA ILE A 338 -13.93 30.07 9.54
C ILE A 338 -13.21 29.76 8.23
N ASP A 339 -13.51 30.47 7.14
CA ASP A 339 -12.80 30.32 5.87
C ASP A 339 -11.30 30.54 6.01
N ARG A 340 -10.90 31.61 6.70
CA ARG A 340 -9.49 31.89 6.98
C ARG A 340 -8.85 30.78 7.80
N ASN A 341 -9.46 30.38 8.91
CA ASN A 341 -8.91 29.37 9.81
C ASN A 341 -8.77 28.00 9.13
N VAL A 342 -9.72 27.63 8.26
CA VAL A 342 -9.64 26.39 7.47
C VAL A 342 -8.50 26.46 6.45
N LYS A 343 -8.39 27.57 5.71
CA LYS A 343 -7.29 27.78 4.75
C LYS A 343 -5.93 27.74 5.43
N GLU A 344 -5.76 28.48 6.53
CA GLU A 344 -4.54 28.48 7.33
C GLU A 344 -4.23 27.08 7.88
N GLY A 345 -5.24 26.34 8.36
CA GLY A 345 -5.07 24.96 8.81
C GLY A 345 -4.57 24.03 7.70
N VAL A 346 -5.12 24.15 6.49
CA VAL A 346 -4.67 23.42 5.31
C VAL A 346 -3.25 23.83 4.92
N GLU A 347 -2.90 25.11 4.93
CA GLU A 347 -1.54 25.58 4.64
C GLU A 347 -0.50 25.07 5.65
N VAL A 348 -0.85 25.03 6.95
CA VAL A 348 -0.01 24.44 8.00
C VAL A 348 0.21 22.95 7.72
N GLU A 349 -0.85 22.22 7.36
CA GLU A 349 -0.72 20.81 6.99
C GLU A 349 0.06 20.59 5.67
N ILE A 350 -0.01 21.52 4.70
CA ILE A 350 0.79 21.46 3.47
C ILE A 350 2.28 21.56 3.80
N LYS A 351 2.65 22.50 4.67
CA LYS A 351 4.03 22.65 5.15
C LYS A 351 4.48 21.39 5.90
N ALA A 352 3.64 20.87 6.79
CA ALA A 352 3.92 19.65 7.52
C ALA A 352 4.09 18.44 6.60
N GLU A 353 3.19 18.22 5.64
CA GLU A 353 3.27 17.10 4.69
C GLU A 353 4.47 17.24 3.76
N THR A 354 4.82 18.46 3.35
CA THR A 354 6.04 18.70 2.56
C THR A 354 7.30 18.31 3.33
N THR A 355 7.38 18.66 4.63
CA THR A 355 8.49 18.22 5.49
C THR A 355 8.48 16.69 5.68
N ARG A 356 7.32 16.10 5.98
CA ARG A 356 7.16 14.64 6.10
C ARG A 356 7.60 13.90 4.83
N MET A 357 7.27 14.43 3.65
CA MET A 357 7.67 13.86 2.37
C MET A 357 9.19 13.94 2.15
N LYS A 358 9.83 15.05 2.53
CA LYS A 358 11.29 15.19 2.46
C LYS A 358 11.99 14.19 3.38
N GLU A 359 11.56 14.10 4.63
CA GLU A 359 12.10 13.13 5.60
C GLU A 359 11.88 11.69 5.11
N GLU A 360 10.71 11.37 4.55
CA GLU A 360 10.42 10.04 4.03
C GLU A 360 11.31 9.69 2.83
N LYS A 361 11.56 10.65 1.93
CA LYS A 361 12.51 10.46 0.83
C LYS A 361 13.93 10.20 1.33
N GLU A 362 14.39 10.94 2.33
CA GLU A 362 15.70 10.71 2.96
C GLU A 362 15.78 9.31 3.60
N ARG A 363 14.72 8.88 4.30
CA ARG A 363 14.62 7.53 4.85
C ARG A 363 14.69 6.45 3.78
N VAL A 364 13.93 6.59 2.69
CA VAL A 364 13.92 5.66 1.56
C VAL A 364 15.29 5.59 0.88
N LEU A 365 15.97 6.73 0.71
CA LEU A 365 17.32 6.77 0.14
C LEU A 365 18.34 6.07 1.04
N GLU A 366 18.31 6.31 2.35
CA GLU A 366 19.21 5.64 3.30
C GLU A 366 18.95 4.13 3.37
N GLU A 367 17.67 3.70 3.33
CA GLU A 367 17.33 2.29 3.27
C GLU A 367 17.85 1.63 1.98
N ARG A 368 17.71 2.31 0.83
CA ARG A 368 18.26 1.84 -0.44
C ARG A 368 19.78 1.71 -0.39
N ARG A 369 20.48 2.69 0.21
CA ARG A 369 21.94 2.67 0.40
C ARG A 369 22.37 1.48 1.27
N ARG A 370 21.64 1.20 2.36
CA ARG A 370 21.91 0.06 3.23
C ARG A 370 21.73 -1.27 2.50
N LYS A 371 20.65 -1.43 1.74
CA LYS A 371 20.41 -2.65 0.94
C LYS A 371 21.49 -2.86 -0.13
N GLU A 372 21.94 -1.79 -0.78
CA GLU A 372 23.04 -1.87 -1.75
C GLU A 372 24.38 -2.23 -1.08
N GLU A 373 24.69 -1.63 0.06
CA GLU A 373 25.90 -1.95 0.82
C GLU A 373 25.91 -3.40 1.31
N GLU A 374 24.78 -3.89 1.81
CA GLU A 374 24.60 -5.29 2.19
C GLU A 374 24.77 -6.23 0.99
N ALA A 375 24.15 -5.91 -0.15
CA ALA A 375 24.31 -6.69 -1.38
C ALA A 375 25.78 -6.72 -1.85
N ARG A 376 26.51 -5.60 -1.75
CA ARG A 376 27.95 -5.54 -2.05
C ARG A 376 28.76 -6.41 -1.10
N ARG A 377 28.47 -6.40 0.21
CA ARG A 377 29.15 -7.27 1.19
C ARG A 377 28.91 -8.75 0.90
N ILE A 378 27.69 -9.12 0.53
CA ILE A 378 27.34 -10.49 0.15
C ILE A 378 28.09 -10.91 -1.13
N ALA A 379 28.10 -10.06 -2.16
CA ALA A 379 28.79 -10.33 -3.42
C ALA A 379 30.32 -10.44 -3.23
N GLU A 380 30.90 -9.57 -2.39
CA GLU A 380 32.32 -9.63 -2.07
C GLU A 380 32.69 -10.91 -1.31
N LYS A 381 31.88 -11.30 -0.32
CA LYS A 381 32.07 -12.56 0.40
C LYS A 381 31.98 -13.77 -0.55
N ALA A 382 30.98 -13.80 -1.43
CA ALA A 382 30.84 -14.86 -2.43
C ALA A 382 32.06 -14.94 -3.37
N ARG A 383 32.61 -13.79 -3.79
CA ARG A 383 33.83 -13.73 -4.61
C ARG A 383 35.05 -14.28 -3.85
N ARG A 384 35.20 -13.92 -2.56
CA ARG A 384 36.30 -14.45 -1.71
C ARG A 384 36.19 -15.96 -1.51
N ASP A 385 34.98 -16.46 -1.25
CA ASP A 385 34.72 -17.89 -1.08
C ASP A 385 34.99 -18.66 -2.40
N GLU A 386 34.67 -18.07 -3.57
CA GLU A 386 34.99 -18.65 -4.88
C GLU A 386 36.50 -18.67 -5.15
N GLU A 387 37.20 -17.59 -4.85
CA GLU A 387 38.66 -17.49 -5.02
C GLU A 387 39.40 -18.47 -4.09
N GLU A 388 38.95 -18.62 -2.85
CA GLU A 388 39.46 -19.64 -1.92
C GLU A 388 39.22 -21.05 -2.44
N ARG A 389 38.01 -21.35 -2.95
CA ARG A 389 37.74 -22.64 -3.60
C ARG A 389 38.65 -22.91 -4.80
N LYS A 390 38.95 -21.90 -5.62
CA LYS A 390 39.88 -22.01 -6.74
C LYS A 390 41.31 -22.30 -6.26
N ARG A 391 41.79 -21.57 -5.24
CA ARG A 391 43.11 -21.79 -4.63
C ARG A 391 43.25 -23.20 -4.05
N ILE A 392 42.26 -23.67 -3.29
CA ILE A 392 42.25 -25.05 -2.76
C ILE A 392 42.24 -26.08 -3.89
N ALA A 393 41.46 -25.86 -4.95
CA ALA A 393 41.41 -26.76 -6.10
C ALA A 393 42.74 -26.81 -6.86
N GLU A 394 43.38 -25.65 -7.07
CA GLU A 394 44.69 -25.54 -7.71
C GLU A 394 45.80 -26.20 -6.88
N GLU A 395 45.83 -25.95 -5.57
CA GLU A 395 46.78 -26.59 -4.66
C GLU A 395 46.61 -28.12 -4.64
N ARG A 396 45.35 -28.61 -4.66
CA ARG A 396 45.08 -30.06 -4.78
C ARG A 396 45.59 -30.63 -6.10
N ARG A 397 45.38 -29.92 -7.22
CA ARG A 397 45.89 -30.34 -8.54
C ARG A 397 47.41 -30.38 -8.56
N ALA A 398 48.09 -29.35 -8.04
CA ALA A 398 49.54 -29.31 -7.94
C ALA A 398 50.11 -30.44 -7.07
N LYS A 399 49.46 -30.72 -5.92
CA LYS A 399 49.83 -31.86 -5.05
C LYS A 399 49.64 -33.21 -5.74
N GLU A 400 48.57 -33.37 -6.51
CA GLU A 400 48.31 -34.60 -7.25
C GLU A 400 49.31 -34.80 -8.41
N GLU A 401 49.64 -33.72 -9.13
CA GLU A 401 50.64 -33.74 -10.20
C GLU A 401 52.04 -34.04 -9.68
N ALA A 402 52.44 -33.44 -8.55
CA ALA A 402 53.70 -33.74 -7.88
C ALA A 402 53.80 -35.22 -7.45
N LYS A 403 52.70 -35.80 -6.94
CA LYS A 403 52.65 -37.24 -6.62
C LYS A 403 52.84 -38.11 -7.86
N ARG A 404 52.15 -37.80 -8.97
CA ARG A 404 52.29 -38.53 -10.24
C ARG A 404 53.70 -38.40 -10.82
N ALA A 405 54.33 -37.24 -10.71
CA ALA A 405 55.71 -37.04 -11.16
C ALA A 405 56.71 -37.85 -10.32
N ALA A 406 56.56 -37.85 -8.99
CA ALA A 406 57.38 -38.66 -8.10
C ALA A 406 57.21 -40.16 -8.36
N GLU A 407 55.98 -40.63 -8.62
CA GLU A 407 55.70 -42.02 -8.99
C GLU A 407 56.36 -42.38 -10.33
N ARG A 408 56.25 -41.53 -11.36
CA ARG A 408 56.95 -41.74 -12.64
C ARG A 408 58.47 -41.82 -12.48
N LEU A 409 59.05 -41.00 -11.61
CA LEU A 409 60.49 -41.03 -11.34
C LEU A 409 60.88 -42.35 -10.67
N ARG A 410 60.09 -42.84 -9.71
CA ARG A 410 60.33 -44.14 -9.06
C ARG A 410 60.22 -45.32 -10.04
N VAL A 411 59.22 -45.29 -10.93
CA VAL A 411 59.07 -46.31 -11.97
C VAL A 411 60.26 -46.28 -12.94
N ALA A 412 60.70 -45.10 -13.38
CA ALA A 412 61.86 -44.96 -14.26
C ALA A 412 63.16 -45.45 -13.60
N GLU A 413 63.37 -45.14 -12.31
CA GLU A 413 64.53 -45.62 -11.55
C GLU A 413 64.48 -47.15 -11.37
N GLU A 414 63.30 -47.72 -11.15
CA GLU A 414 63.11 -49.17 -11.06
C GLU A 414 63.34 -49.86 -12.42
N GLU A 415 62.87 -49.29 -13.52
CA GLU A 415 63.16 -49.76 -14.87
C GLU A 415 64.65 -49.70 -15.20
N GLU A 416 65.35 -48.63 -14.80
CA GLU A 416 66.80 -48.50 -14.99
C GLU A 416 67.58 -49.52 -14.16
N ARG A 417 67.15 -49.78 -12.90
CA ARG A 417 67.72 -50.85 -12.07
C ARG A 417 67.52 -52.22 -12.72
N MET A 418 66.32 -52.52 -13.21
CA MET A 418 66.02 -53.78 -13.90
C MET A 418 66.83 -53.92 -15.19
N ALA A 419 67.03 -52.84 -15.95
CA ALA A 419 67.86 -52.84 -17.15
C ALA A 419 69.34 -53.08 -16.81
N ALA A 420 69.87 -52.42 -15.77
CA ALA A 420 71.23 -52.61 -15.29
C ALA A 420 71.46 -54.04 -14.76
N GLU A 421 70.47 -54.62 -14.08
CA GLU A 421 70.52 -56.01 -13.62
C GLU A 421 70.54 -57.00 -14.80
N LYS A 422 69.71 -56.78 -15.83
CA LYS A 422 69.75 -57.59 -17.06
C LYS A 422 71.09 -57.50 -17.79
N VAL A 423 71.72 -56.32 -17.84
CA VAL A 423 73.05 -56.16 -18.44
C VAL A 423 74.09 -56.95 -17.65
N LYS A 424 74.05 -56.89 -16.32
CA LYS A 424 74.94 -57.70 -15.46
C LYS A 424 74.69 -59.20 -15.64
N GLU A 425 73.45 -59.63 -15.77
CA GLU A 425 73.10 -61.03 -16.03
C GLU A 425 73.58 -61.50 -17.41
N ASP A 426 73.42 -60.68 -18.45
CA ASP A 426 73.94 -60.98 -19.80
C ASP A 426 75.47 -60.98 -19.84
N GLU A 427 76.15 -60.09 -19.10
CA GLU A 427 77.61 -60.10 -18.93
C GLU A 427 78.08 -61.34 -18.17
N ALA A 428 77.38 -61.75 -17.11
CA ALA A 428 77.65 -63.00 -16.40
C ALA A 428 77.46 -64.22 -17.32
N ARG A 429 76.42 -64.22 -18.17
CA ARG A 429 76.20 -65.27 -19.17
C ARG A 429 77.34 -65.33 -20.20
N LYS A 430 77.77 -64.18 -20.72
CA LYS A 430 78.90 -64.09 -21.66
C LYS A 430 80.24 -64.47 -21.02
N ALA A 431 80.45 -64.16 -19.75
CA ALA A 431 81.63 -64.60 -19.01
C ALA A 431 81.61 -66.12 -18.80
N ALA A 432 80.46 -66.69 -18.44
CA ALA A 432 80.29 -68.14 -18.35
C ALA A 432 80.47 -68.83 -19.72
N GLU A 433 80.03 -68.19 -20.81
CA GLU A 433 80.22 -68.68 -22.17
C GLU A 433 81.70 -68.61 -22.60
N LYS A 434 82.43 -67.55 -22.26
CA LYS A 434 83.88 -67.47 -22.48
C LYS A 434 84.66 -68.51 -21.67
N VAL A 435 84.25 -68.79 -20.43
CA VAL A 435 84.85 -69.89 -19.64
C VAL A 435 84.61 -71.23 -20.34
N LYS A 436 83.41 -71.46 -20.87
CA LYS A 436 83.13 -72.66 -21.67
C LYS A 436 83.92 -72.70 -22.98
N GLU A 437 84.12 -71.56 -23.63
CA GLU A 437 84.90 -71.45 -24.87
C GLU A 437 86.41 -71.64 -24.62
N ASP A 438 86.93 -71.15 -23.50
CA ASP A 438 88.33 -71.33 -23.09
C ASP A 438 88.57 -72.76 -22.59
N GLU A 439 87.62 -73.39 -21.89
CA GLU A 439 87.64 -74.83 -21.64
C GLU A 439 87.59 -75.63 -22.95
N ALA A 440 86.78 -75.21 -23.92
CA ALA A 440 86.72 -75.84 -25.24
C ALA A 440 88.02 -75.64 -26.04
N LYS A 441 88.71 -74.49 -25.89
CA LYS A 441 90.03 -74.23 -26.52
C LYS A 441 91.15 -75.02 -25.86
N LEU A 442 91.14 -75.18 -24.53
CA LEU A 442 92.06 -76.09 -23.82
C LEU A 442 91.82 -77.55 -24.22
N ALA A 443 90.56 -77.97 -24.32
CA ALA A 443 90.20 -79.29 -24.84
C ALA A 443 90.61 -79.46 -26.31
N SER A 444 90.51 -78.40 -27.13
CA SER A 444 90.94 -78.37 -28.54
C SER A 444 92.47 -78.36 -28.69
N GLU A 445 93.21 -77.74 -27.76
CA GLU A 445 94.68 -77.75 -27.76
C GLU A 445 95.24 -79.09 -27.26
N GLU A 446 94.59 -79.71 -26.26
CA GLU A 446 94.84 -81.11 -25.90
C GLU A 446 94.45 -82.08 -27.03
N ALA A 447 93.35 -81.82 -27.73
CA ALA A 447 92.96 -82.58 -28.92
C ALA A 447 93.94 -82.36 -30.09
N ARG A 448 94.53 -81.16 -30.26
CA ARG A 448 95.55 -80.88 -31.28
C ARG A 448 96.87 -81.60 -30.98
N LYS A 449 97.25 -81.73 -29.71
CA LYS A 449 98.39 -82.57 -29.29
C LYS A 449 98.10 -84.07 -29.43
N ARG A 450 96.84 -84.51 -29.37
CA ARG A 450 96.44 -85.91 -29.61
C ARG A 450 96.13 -86.21 -31.08
N ALA A 451 95.89 -85.21 -31.92
CA ALA A 451 95.56 -85.35 -33.35
C ALA A 451 96.78 -85.33 -34.30
N GLU A 452 97.95 -84.83 -33.88
CA GLU A 452 99.20 -85.05 -34.62
C GLU A 452 99.70 -86.51 -34.59
N ALA A 453 99.11 -87.36 -33.75
CA ALA A 453 99.51 -88.75 -33.56
C ALA A 453 98.64 -89.81 -34.29
N ALA A 454 97.56 -89.46 -34.99
CA ALA A 454 96.68 -90.48 -35.57
C ALA A 454 96.10 -90.09 -36.94
N LYS A 455 96.84 -90.53 -37.96
CA LYS A 455 96.48 -90.63 -39.38
C LYS A 455 95.24 -91.53 -39.63
N LYS A 456 94.44 -91.11 -40.63
CA LYS A 456 93.69 -91.91 -41.64
C LYS A 456 92.33 -92.55 -41.28
N LYS A 457 91.45 -92.48 -42.30
CA LYS A 457 90.15 -93.14 -42.57
C LYS A 457 88.91 -92.40 -42.07
N GLU A 458 87.97 -91.94 -42.91
CA GLU A 458 87.15 -92.54 -44.01
C GLU A 458 85.71 -92.80 -43.50
N ASP A 459 84.79 -92.04 -44.10
CA ASP A 459 83.38 -92.24 -44.46
C ASP A 459 82.30 -92.81 -43.53
N SER A 460 81.10 -92.23 -43.79
CA SER A 460 79.74 -92.76 -43.63
C SER A 460 79.15 -92.70 -42.21
N SER A 461 77.85 -92.60 -42.00
CA SER A 461 76.67 -92.08 -42.71
C SER A 461 75.51 -92.26 -41.70
N SER A 462 74.33 -91.74 -42.05
CA SER A 462 73.02 -92.15 -41.53
C SER A 462 72.45 -91.43 -40.30
N SER A 463 71.39 -90.66 -40.58
CA SER A 463 70.20 -90.35 -39.75
C SER A 463 69.55 -91.66 -39.19
N PRO A 464 68.44 -91.67 -38.39
CA PRO A 464 67.43 -90.61 -38.17
C PRO A 464 66.72 -90.58 -36.77
N SER A 465 65.79 -89.62 -36.67
CA SER A 465 64.42 -89.75 -36.11
C SER A 465 64.10 -89.79 -34.59
N LEU A 466 63.05 -89.01 -34.27
CA LEU A 466 62.02 -89.19 -33.21
C LEU A 466 62.55 -89.05 -31.76
N VAL A 467 61.87 -88.47 -30.77
CA VAL A 467 60.46 -88.56 -30.38
C VAL A 467 60.15 -87.47 -29.31
N HIS A 468 58.87 -87.11 -29.20
CA HIS A 468 58.15 -86.75 -27.96
C HIS A 468 58.32 -85.37 -27.30
N GLY A 469 57.27 -84.55 -27.39
CA GLY A 469 56.78 -83.78 -26.24
C GLY A 469 56.13 -84.70 -25.20
N PRO A 470 55.95 -84.25 -23.94
CA PRO A 470 54.59 -83.86 -23.55
C PRO A 470 54.47 -82.77 -22.46
N LEU A 471 53.32 -82.09 -22.50
CA LEU A 471 52.43 -81.77 -21.37
C LEU A 471 52.92 -80.97 -20.13
N LEU A 472 52.13 -79.92 -19.83
CA LEU A 472 51.26 -79.75 -18.64
C LEU A 472 51.66 -78.78 -17.51
N LEU A 473 50.60 -78.03 -17.10
CA LEU A 473 50.34 -77.26 -15.86
C LEU A 473 50.77 -75.77 -15.91
N LEU A 474 49.96 -74.74 -15.60
CA LEU A 474 48.63 -74.63 -14.98
C LEU A 474 48.10 -73.17 -15.09
N LEU A 475 46.83 -73.04 -15.52
CA LEU A 475 45.77 -72.17 -14.93
C LEU A 475 45.76 -70.63 -15.22
N LEU A 476 44.95 -70.09 -16.16
CA LEU A 476 43.49 -69.80 -16.17
C LEU A 476 42.98 -68.74 -15.16
N CYS A 477 42.44 -67.64 -15.72
CA CYS A 477 41.20 -66.92 -15.34
C CYS A 477 41.15 -65.62 -16.20
N VAL A 478 40.59 -65.59 -17.41
CA VAL A 478 39.16 -65.71 -17.80
C VAL A 478 38.29 -64.63 -17.16
N LEU A 479 37.96 -63.63 -17.97
CA LEU A 479 36.59 -63.25 -18.35
C LEU A 479 35.53 -63.06 -17.22
N GLY A 480 35.05 -61.82 -17.10
CA GLY A 480 33.66 -61.47 -16.77
C GLY A 480 33.38 -60.08 -17.37
N CYS A 481 32.52 -59.85 -18.36
CA CYS A 481 31.04 -59.99 -18.39
C CYS A 481 30.45 -59.39 -17.10
N THR A 482 29.57 -58.38 -17.10
CA THR A 482 28.35 -58.12 -17.87
C THR A 482 27.95 -56.62 -17.70
N LEU A 483 27.51 -55.88 -18.72
CA LEU A 483 26.09 -55.63 -19.06
C LEU A 483 25.11 -55.71 -17.87
N VAL A 484 24.39 -54.61 -17.57
CA VAL A 484 22.96 -54.49 -17.18
C VAL A 484 22.72 -53.10 -16.55
N CYS A 485 21.69 -52.41 -17.09
CA CYS A 485 21.01 -51.18 -16.65
C CYS A 485 21.69 -49.82 -16.87
#